data_AF-A0A6L9J3W6-F1
#
_entry.id   AF-A0A6L9J3W6-F1
#
_cell.length_a   1.000
_cell.length_b   1.000
_cell.length_c   1.000
_cell.angle_alpha   90.00
_cell.angle_beta   90.00
_cell.angle_gamma   90.00
#
_symmetry.space_group_name_H-M   'P 1'
#
loop_
_entity.id
_entity.type
_entity.pdbx_description
1 polymer ?
#
loop_
_entity_poly.entity_id
_entity_poly.type
_entity_poly.pdbx_seq_one_letter_code
_entity_poly.pdbx_strand_id
1 'polypeptide(L)'
;MSSVTYFIFGLLGFLFGIGFFIAFLMGRLNNRISQRWFNWIERTIIAGIVLGIVGMFQPWNINRYEDGFLLVFASTLAYVVWSHIVPAAEEFD
;
A
#
# COMPACT_ATOMS: atom_id res chain seq x y z
N MET A 1 -7.76 17.42 -28.37
CA MET A 1 -7.14 16.32 -27.60
C MET A 1 -8.17 15.20 -27.46
N SER A 2 -7.79 13.96 -27.74
CA SER A 2 -8.73 12.82 -27.64
C SER A 2 -8.93 12.42 -26.17
N SER A 3 -10.03 11.74 -25.86
CA SER A 3 -10.27 11.18 -24.52
C SER A 3 -9.12 10.27 -24.05
N VAL A 4 -8.46 9.60 -24.98
CA VAL A 4 -7.26 8.78 -24.74
C VAL A 4 -6.09 9.62 -24.24
N THR A 5 -5.88 10.82 -24.79
CA THR A 5 -4.81 11.72 -24.34
C THR A 5 -4.99 12.13 -22.88
N TYR A 6 -6.20 12.51 -22.47
CA TYR A 6 -6.49 12.86 -21.08
C TYR A 6 -6.31 11.69 -20.12
N PHE A 7 -6.72 10.49 -20.54
CA PHE A 7 -6.50 9.28 -19.75
C PHE A 7 -5.01 9.00 -19.52
N ILE A 8 -4.19 9.07 -20.58
CA ILE A 8 -2.74 8.83 -20.49
C ILE A 8 -2.07 9.84 -19.55
N PHE A 9 -2.35 11.14 -19.70
CA PHE A 9 -1.77 12.16 -18.82
C PHE A 9 -2.26 12.05 -17.38
N GLY A 10 -3.53 11.70 -17.17
CA GLY A 10 -4.07 11.44 -15.83
C GLY A 10 -3.39 10.25 -15.15
N LEU A 11 -3.21 9.14 -15.86
CA LEU A 11 -2.51 7.96 -15.38
C LEU A 11 -1.05 8.29 -15.03
N LEU A 12 -0.33 8.94 -15.94
CA LEU A 12 1.07 9.34 -15.70
C LEU A 12 1.17 10.26 -14.49
N GLY A 13 0.31 11.27 -14.38
CA GLY A 13 0.28 12.18 -13.24
C GLY A 13 0.03 11.45 -11.92
N PHE A 14 -0.89 10.49 -11.89
CA PHE A 14 -1.16 9.65 -10.72
C PHE A 14 0.05 8.80 -10.33
N LEU A 15 0.70 8.13 -11.30
CA LEU A 15 1.89 7.31 -11.07
C LEU A 15 3.06 8.14 -10.53
N PHE A 16 3.34 9.29 -11.14
CA PHE A 16 4.36 10.21 -10.65
C PHE A 16 4.00 10.78 -9.28
N GLY A 17 2.73 11.09 -9.03
CA GLY A 17 2.25 11.56 -7.74
C GLY A 17 2.50 10.55 -6.61
N ILE A 18 2.17 9.28 -6.84
CA ILE A 18 2.46 8.20 -5.88
C ILE A 18 3.98 8.02 -5.71
N GLY A 19 4.75 8.00 -6.80
CA GLY A 19 6.21 7.88 -6.72
C GLY A 19 6.86 9.02 -5.92
N PHE A 20 6.41 10.25 -6.13
CA PHE A 20 6.88 11.42 -5.37
C PHE A 20 6.46 11.34 -3.90
N PHE A 21 5.22 10.91 -3.63
CA PHE A 21 4.73 10.71 -2.26
C PHE A 21 5.55 9.66 -1.50
N ILE A 22 5.88 8.54 -2.15
CA ILE A 22 6.74 7.49 -1.60
C ILE A 22 8.16 8.04 -1.34
N ALA A 23 8.75 8.78 -2.30
CA ALA A 23 10.06 9.42 -2.12
C ALA A 23 10.09 10.44 -0.98
N PHE A 24 9.02 11.23 -0.83
CA PHE A 24 8.86 12.16 0.29
C PHE A 24 8.79 11.43 1.64
N LEU A 25 8.02 10.33 1.70
CA LEU A 25 7.91 9.50 2.90
C LEU A 25 9.25 8.87 3.26
N MET A 26 9.98 8.34 2.27
CA MET A 26 11.33 7.82 2.43
C MET A 26 12.23 8.89 3.05
N GLY A 27 12.32 10.09 2.50
CA GLY A 27 13.17 11.16 3.05
C GLY A 27 12.88 11.53 4.52
N ARG A 28 11.67 11.25 5.02
CA ARG A 28 11.27 11.52 6.42
C ARG A 28 11.46 10.32 7.35
N LEU A 29 11.25 9.10 6.87
CA LEU A 29 11.12 7.90 7.69
C LEU A 29 12.32 6.93 7.57
N ASN A 30 13.14 7.05 6.53
CA ASN A 30 14.30 6.18 6.33
C ASN A 30 15.25 6.24 7.52
N ASN A 31 15.73 5.09 7.97
CA ASN A 31 16.63 4.95 9.13
C ASN A 31 16.09 5.47 10.47
N ARG A 32 14.80 5.85 10.56
CA ARG A 32 14.17 6.27 11.83
C ARG A 32 13.28 5.21 12.45
N ILE A 33 12.87 4.23 11.66
CA ILE A 33 11.98 3.15 12.09
C ILE A 33 12.83 1.93 12.40
N SER A 34 12.74 1.43 13.63
CA SER A 34 13.39 0.16 14.01
C SER A 34 12.83 -1.00 13.19
N GLN A 35 13.68 -1.96 12.83
CA GLN A 35 13.29 -3.17 12.11
C GLN A 35 12.09 -3.91 12.73
N ARG A 36 12.00 -3.97 14.07
CA ARG A 36 10.88 -4.60 14.78
C ARG A 36 9.53 -3.95 14.44
N TRP A 37 9.45 -2.63 14.52
CA TRP A 37 8.23 -1.88 14.17
C TRP A 37 7.93 -1.96 12.69
N PHE A 38 8.96 -1.94 11.84
CA PHE A 38 8.81 -2.14 10.40
C PHE A 38 8.11 -3.45 10.07
N ASN A 39 8.63 -4.56 10.60
CA ASN A 39 8.08 -5.90 10.41
C ASN A 39 6.67 -6.04 10.99
N TRP A 40 6.37 -5.40 12.12
CA TRP A 40 5.06 -5.48 12.76
C TRP A 40 3.97 -4.77 11.95
N ILE A 41 4.28 -3.58 11.42
CA ILE A 41 3.36 -2.82 10.56
C ILE A 41 3.15 -3.57 9.25
N GLU A 42 4.22 -4.08 8.64
CA GLU A 42 4.14 -4.88 7.40
C GLU A 42 3.22 -6.10 7.58
N ARG A 43 3.39 -6.86 8.66
CA ARG A 43 2.50 -8.00 8.98
C ARG A 43 1.05 -7.59 9.17
N THR A 44 0.81 -6.43 9.79
CA THR A 44 -0.55 -5.91 9.99
C THR A 44 -1.20 -5.55 8.65
N ILE A 45 -0.45 -4.96 7.72
CA ILE A 45 -0.92 -4.66 6.36
C ILE A 45 -1.24 -5.97 5.61
N ILE A 46 -0.35 -6.96 5.68
CA ILE A 46 -0.56 -8.27 5.06
C ILE A 46 -1.81 -8.96 5.64
N ALA A 47 -2.00 -8.91 6.96
CA ALA A 47 -3.21 -9.43 7.60
C ALA A 47 -4.48 -8.73 7.09
N GLY A 48 -4.43 -7.41 6.88
CA GLY A 48 -5.51 -6.64 6.26
C GLY A 48 -5.84 -7.10 4.84
N ILE A 49 -4.82 -7.38 4.01
CA ILE A 49 -4.99 -7.95 2.67
C ILE A 49 -5.71 -9.31 2.76
N VAL A 50 -5.23 -10.21 3.61
CA VAL A 50 -5.82 -11.55 3.77
C VAL A 50 -7.27 -11.46 4.26
N LEU A 51 -7.56 -10.61 5.24
CA LEU A 51 -8.90 -10.38 5.75
C LEU A 51 -9.83 -9.81 4.66
N GLY A 52 -9.34 -8.86 3.86
CA GLY A 52 -10.10 -8.32 2.73
C GLY A 52 -10.43 -9.38 1.69
N ILE A 53 -9.47 -10.25 1.33
CA ILE A 53 -9.69 -11.38 0.42
C ILE A 53 -10.77 -12.31 0.99
N VAL A 54 -10.67 -12.70 2.27
CA VAL A 54 -11.70 -13.53 2.92
C VAL A 54 -13.07 -12.85 2.94
N GLY A 55 -13.10 -11.53 3.09
CA GLY A 55 -14.32 -10.72 2.99
C GLY A 55 -14.93 -10.70 1.59
N MET A 56 -14.10 -10.68 0.54
CA MET A 56 -14.55 -10.76 -0.85
C MET A 56 -15.15 -12.12 -1.19
N PHE A 57 -14.53 -13.20 -0.69
CA PHE A 57 -14.92 -14.58 -0.99
C PHE A 57 -15.87 -15.18 0.05
N GLN A 58 -16.88 -14.43 0.50
CA GLN A 58 -17.93 -14.97 1.36
C GLN A 58 -19.05 -15.63 0.51
N PRO A 59 -19.41 -16.90 0.76
CA PRO A 59 -20.39 -17.61 -0.06
C PRO A 59 -21.85 -17.19 0.20
N TRP A 60 -22.10 -16.36 1.21
CA TRP A 60 -23.45 -16.02 1.70
C TRP A 60 -23.87 -14.57 1.45
N ASN A 61 -22.95 -13.63 1.19
CA ASN A 61 -23.32 -12.21 1.05
C ASN A 61 -22.43 -11.47 0.04
N ILE A 62 -22.98 -11.24 -1.16
CA ILE A 62 -22.34 -10.51 -2.25
C ILE A 62 -22.08 -9.03 -1.89
N ASN A 63 -22.86 -8.40 -1.02
CA ASN A 63 -22.67 -6.98 -0.69
C ASN A 63 -21.36 -6.73 0.08
N ARG A 64 -20.82 -7.74 0.77
CA ARG A 64 -19.50 -7.63 1.45
C ARG A 64 -18.33 -7.72 0.49
N TYR A 65 -18.58 -8.05 -0.78
CA TYR A 65 -17.56 -8.04 -1.81
C TYR A 65 -16.94 -6.66 -1.99
N GLU A 66 -17.77 -5.60 -1.97
CA GLU A 66 -17.29 -4.22 -2.13
C GLU A 66 -16.43 -3.78 -0.94
N ASP A 67 -16.87 -4.09 0.28
CA ASP A 67 -16.10 -3.80 1.50
C ASP A 67 -14.76 -4.55 1.52
N GLY A 68 -14.78 -5.83 1.16
CA GLY A 68 -13.58 -6.65 1.04
C GLY A 68 -12.63 -6.12 -0.03
N PHE A 69 -13.17 -5.72 -1.18
CA PHE A 69 -12.39 -5.11 -2.26
C PHE A 69 -11.74 -3.81 -1.81
N LEU A 70 -12.47 -2.92 -1.15
CA LEU A 70 -11.95 -1.66 -0.63
C LEU A 70 -10.85 -1.90 0.41
N LEU A 71 -11.03 -2.88 1.29
CA LEU A 71 -10.01 -3.26 2.28
C LEU A 71 -8.74 -3.80 1.61
N VAL A 72 -8.87 -4.70 0.64
CA VAL A 72 -7.71 -5.20 -0.14
C VAL A 72 -7.05 -4.05 -0.89
N PHE A 73 -7.82 -3.19 -1.54
CA PHE A 73 -7.31 -2.07 -2.33
C PHE A 73 -6.50 -1.10 -1.45
N ALA A 74 -7.06 -0.68 -0.32
CA ALA A 74 -6.39 0.20 0.63
C ALA A 74 -5.14 -0.46 1.24
N SER A 75 -5.25 -1.73 1.65
CA SER A 75 -4.11 -2.46 2.24
C SER A 75 -2.99 -2.71 1.22
N THR A 76 -3.33 -2.95 -0.04
CA THR A 76 -2.35 -3.12 -1.11
C THR A 76 -1.64 -1.79 -1.42
N LEU A 77 -2.37 -0.67 -1.45
CA LEU A 77 -1.74 0.65 -1.59
C LEU A 77 -0.81 0.95 -0.41
N ALA A 78 -1.24 0.65 0.81
CA ALA A 78 -0.40 0.79 2.00
C ALA A 78 0.85 -0.09 1.90
N TYR A 79 0.72 -1.34 1.43
CA TYR A 79 1.85 -2.25 1.23
C TYR A 79 2.84 -1.72 0.20
N VAL A 80 2.35 -1.24 -0.96
CA VAL A 80 3.21 -0.64 -1.99
C VAL A 80 4.01 0.53 -1.43
N VAL A 81 3.38 1.41 -0.63
CA VAL A 81 4.12 2.52 -0.02
C VAL A 81 5.11 2.01 1.03
N TRP A 82 4.68 1.09 1.90
CA TRP A 82 5.48 0.59 3.02
C TRP A 82 6.69 -0.21 2.55
N SER A 83 6.56 -1.00 1.47
CA SER A 83 7.64 -1.84 0.92
C SER A 83 8.81 -1.03 0.34
N HIS A 84 8.63 0.27 0.12
CA HIS A 84 9.69 1.16 -0.36
C HIS A 84 10.45 1.85 0.79
N ILE A 85 10.01 1.72 2.03
CA ILE A 85 10.71 2.30 3.19
C ILE A 85 11.85 1.35 3.59
N VAL A 86 13.05 1.88 3.79
CA VAL A 86 14.18 1.10 4.32
C VAL A 86 14.23 1.28 5.86
N PRO A 87 14.09 0.20 6.64
CA PRO A 87 14.22 0.26 8.08
C PRO A 87 15.65 0.61 8.51
N ALA A 88 15.81 1.11 9.74
CA ALA A 88 17.13 1.26 10.34
C ALA A 88 17.78 -0.12 10.46
N ALA A 89 19.05 -0.23 10.03
CA ALA A 89 19.83 -1.45 10.19
C ALA A 89 19.87 -1.86 11.66
N GLU A 90 19.58 -3.13 11.96
CA GLU A 90 19.90 -3.71 13.26
C GLU A 90 21.43 -3.79 13.32
N GLU A 91 22.04 -2.95 14.17
CA GLU A 91 23.45 -3.08 14.55
C GLU A 91 23.55 -4.39 15.33
N PHE A 92 24.11 -5.41 14.68
CA PHE A 92 24.44 -6.67 15.33
C PHE A 92 25.68 -6.42 16.23
N ASP A 93 25.44 -6.18 17.52
CA ASP A 93 26.47 -6.23 18.57
C ASP A 93 27.04 -7.66 18.73
#